data_AF-A0A8H6I1E9-F1
#
_entry.id   AF-A0A8H6I1E9-F1
#
_cell.length_a   1.000
_cell.length_b   1.000
_cell.length_c   1.000
_cell.angle_alpha   90.00
_cell.angle_beta   90.00
_cell.angle_gamma   90.00
#
_symmetry.space_group_name_H-M   'P 1'
#
loop_
_entity.id
_entity.type
_entity.pdbx_description
1 polymer ?
#
loop_
_entity_poly.entity_id
_entity_poly.type
_entity_poly.pdbx_seq_one_letter_code
_entity_poly.pdbx_strand_id
1 'polypeptide(L)'
;MFPFSTFKALVLVSILLSSYASAHPSPALQQHSSRGTHKVGRRGLEVETYHPAPTYGALGRRLVKRSMVGEALESRARSFLEAKANLTRSCIEYHSGFALDGIEHAYLHQAHNGIPFVNAAANVAFKELDDSALSYGSSLVNPRMSLLISIASAVHSTHCVL
;
A
#
# COMPACT_ATOMS: atom_id res chain seq x y z
N MET A 1 48.16 -37.92 -30.95
CA MET A 1 47.67 -39.24 -30.49
C MET A 1 47.63 -39.19 -28.96
N PHE A 2 46.45 -39.09 -28.35
CA PHE A 2 46.35 -39.01 -26.89
C PHE A 2 46.62 -40.40 -26.29
N PRO A 3 47.46 -40.53 -25.25
CA PRO A 3 47.75 -41.82 -24.66
C PRO A 3 46.48 -42.40 -24.01
N PHE A 4 46.20 -43.68 -24.26
CA PHE A 4 44.97 -44.37 -23.83
C PHE A 4 44.73 -44.31 -22.30
N SER A 5 45.78 -44.08 -21.51
CA SER A 5 45.70 -43.85 -20.06
C SER A 5 45.01 -42.53 -19.69
N THR A 6 45.24 -41.45 -20.45
CA THR A 6 44.60 -40.14 -20.21
C THR A 6 43.11 -40.16 -20.54
N PHE A 7 42.72 -40.91 -21.58
CA PHE A 7 41.32 -41.10 -21.93
C PHE A 7 40.54 -41.81 -20.82
N LYS A 8 41.11 -42.88 -20.23
CA LYS A 8 40.49 -43.57 -19.09
C LYS A 8 40.34 -42.68 -17.86
N ALA A 9 41.35 -41.88 -17.55
CA ALA A 9 41.31 -40.94 -16.43
C ALA A 9 40.20 -39.89 -16.62
N LEU A 10 40.06 -39.33 -17.83
CA LEU A 10 39.01 -38.37 -18.15
C LEU A 10 37.61 -38.99 -18.04
N VAL A 11 37.42 -40.22 -18.50
CA VAL A 11 36.15 -40.94 -18.36
C VAL A 11 35.81 -41.17 -16.89
N LEU A 12 36.77 -41.62 -16.08
CA LEU A 12 36.57 -41.88 -14.66
C LEU A 12 36.24 -40.60 -13.88
N VAL A 13 36.91 -39.50 -14.21
CA VAL A 13 36.60 -38.15 -13.66
C VAL A 13 35.21 -37.70 -14.07
N SER A 14 34.81 -37.86 -15.33
CA SER A 14 33.47 -37.44 -15.78
C SER A 14 32.33 -38.19 -15.07
N ILE A 15 32.52 -39.48 -14.79
CA ILE A 15 31.55 -40.32 -14.08
C ILE A 15 31.42 -39.87 -12.62
N LEU A 16 32.54 -39.57 -11.96
CA LEU A 16 32.56 -39.07 -10.58
C LEU A 16 31.88 -37.70 -10.44
N LEU A 17 32.05 -36.78 -11.41
CA LEU A 17 31.39 -35.47 -11.36
C LEU A 17 29.88 -35.55 -11.68
N SER A 18 29.42 -36.53 -12.45
CA SER A 18 27.99 -36.67 -12.79
C SER A 18 27.09 -37.07 -11.61
N SER A 19 27.67 -37.59 -10.52
CA SER A 19 26.91 -38.03 -9.33
C SER A 19 26.62 -36.91 -8.33
N TYR A 20 27.14 -35.69 -8.55
CA TYR A 20 26.84 -34.51 -7.75
C TYR A 20 25.72 -33.69 -8.39
N ALA A 21 24.49 -34.20 -8.30
CA ALA A 21 23.30 -33.38 -8.51
C ALA A 21 22.78 -32.92 -7.14
N SER A 22 23.28 -31.80 -6.64
CA SER A 22 22.63 -31.14 -5.50
C SER A 22 21.35 -30.50 -6.01
N ALA A 23 20.21 -31.19 -5.82
CA ALA A 23 18.93 -30.53 -5.94
C ALA A 23 18.89 -29.46 -4.85
N HIS A 24 19.06 -28.19 -5.23
CA HIS A 24 18.79 -27.08 -4.34
C HIS A 24 17.32 -27.24 -3.93
N PRO A 25 16.97 -27.35 -2.64
CA PRO A 25 15.58 -27.26 -2.25
C PRO A 25 15.12 -25.88 -2.70
N SER A 26 14.35 -25.84 -3.79
CA SER A 26 13.63 -24.63 -4.17
C SER A 26 12.80 -24.28 -2.94
N PRO A 27 12.88 -23.04 -2.40
CA PRO A 27 12.03 -22.67 -1.29
C PRO A 27 10.60 -23.05 -1.68
N ALA A 28 9.98 -23.91 -0.86
CA ALA A 28 8.58 -24.27 -1.04
C ALA A 28 7.83 -22.98 -1.29
N LEU A 29 7.04 -22.92 -2.38
CA LEU A 29 6.29 -21.74 -2.79
C LEU A 29 5.80 -21.03 -1.54
N GLN A 30 6.46 -19.94 -1.16
CA GLN A 30 5.99 -19.17 -0.03
C GLN A 30 4.67 -18.62 -0.53
N GLN A 31 3.58 -19.16 0.01
CA GLN A 31 2.29 -18.56 -0.17
C GLN A 31 2.40 -17.24 0.56
N HIS A 32 2.66 -16.16 -0.19
CA HIS A 32 2.69 -14.81 0.34
C HIS A 32 1.27 -14.49 0.79
N SER A 33 0.95 -14.92 2.01
CA SER A 33 -0.26 -14.51 2.70
C SER A 33 -0.15 -13.01 2.91
N SER A 34 -1.17 -12.26 2.49
CA SER A 34 -1.30 -10.83 2.80
C SER A 34 -1.51 -10.57 4.31
N ARG A 35 -1.54 -11.61 5.14
CA ARG A 35 -1.60 -11.56 6.61
C ARG A 35 -0.30 -12.09 7.22
N GLY A 36 0.83 -11.50 6.82
CA GLY A 36 2.15 -11.84 7.36
C GLY A 36 2.42 -11.12 8.68
N THR A 37 2.88 -11.86 9.69
CA THR A 37 3.51 -11.29 10.88
C THR A 37 5.00 -11.05 10.57
N HIS A 38 5.47 -9.82 10.83
CA HIS A 38 6.84 -9.42 10.57
C HIS A 38 7.57 -9.23 11.90
N LYS A 39 8.69 -9.91 12.09
CA LYS A 39 9.55 -9.71 13.24
C LYS A 39 10.53 -8.57 12.96
N VAL A 40 10.42 -7.49 13.72
CA VAL A 40 11.23 -6.29 13.56
C VAL A 40 12.20 -6.14 14.74
N GLY A 41 13.48 -5.90 14.41
CA GLY A 41 14.54 -5.60 15.38
C GLY A 41 15.09 -6.81 16.14
N ARG A 42 16.16 -6.58 16.91
CA ARG A 42 16.86 -7.64 17.68
C ARG A 42 16.01 -8.25 18.81
N ARG A 43 14.96 -7.57 19.24
CA ARG A 43 14.04 -8.02 20.29
C ARG A 43 12.87 -8.84 19.74
N GLY A 44 12.78 -9.01 18.42
CA GLY A 44 11.75 -9.83 17.78
C GLY A 44 10.34 -9.28 17.96
N LEU A 45 10.14 -7.96 17.83
CA LEU A 45 8.81 -7.36 17.89
C LEU A 45 8.00 -7.90 16.72
N GLU A 46 6.95 -8.66 17.00
CA GLU A 46 6.08 -9.24 16.00
C GLU A 46 4.98 -8.23 15.64
N VAL A 47 5.02 -7.73 14.42
CA VAL A 47 4.11 -6.73 13.88
C VAL A 47 3.22 -7.40 12.86
N GLU A 48 1.90 -7.37 13.06
CA GLU A 48 0.95 -7.82 12.06
C GLU A 48 0.58 -6.68 11.11
N THR A 49 0.51 -6.99 9.82
CA THR A 49 0.10 -6.01 8.81
C THR A 49 -1.43 -5.84 8.84
N TYR A 50 -1.90 -4.72 9.39
CA TYR A 50 -3.31 -4.37 9.41
C TYR A 50 -3.80 -3.92 8.02
N HIS A 51 -4.91 -4.50 7.58
CA HIS A 51 -5.57 -4.18 6.32
C HIS A 51 -7.03 -3.84 6.61
N PRO A 52 -7.38 -2.55 6.76
CA PRO A 52 -8.77 -2.17 6.99
C PRO A 52 -9.65 -2.56 5.81
N ALA A 53 -10.92 -2.88 6.09
CA ALA A 53 -11.88 -3.18 5.05
C ALA A 53 -12.05 -1.96 4.11
N PRO A 54 -11.99 -2.15 2.78
CA PRO A 54 -12.20 -1.05 1.85
C PRO A 54 -13.66 -0.60 1.92
N THR A 55 -13.86 0.71 1.92
CA THR A 55 -15.17 1.36 1.82
C THR A 55 -15.32 1.95 0.43
N TYR A 56 -16.48 1.74 -0.20
CA TYR A 56 -16.82 2.31 -1.50
C TYR A 56 -18.16 3.03 -1.42
N GLY A 57 -18.29 4.16 -2.10
CA GLY A 57 -19.54 4.89 -2.17
C GLY A 57 -19.66 5.68 -3.46
N ALA A 58 -20.78 5.51 -4.16
CA ALA A 58 -21.21 6.43 -5.21
C ALA A 58 -21.94 7.61 -4.57
N LEU A 59 -21.55 8.83 -4.94
CA LEU A 59 -22.13 10.04 -4.39
C LEU A 59 -22.94 10.73 -5.47
N GLY A 60 -24.26 10.53 -5.42
CA GLY A 60 -25.20 11.24 -6.29
C GLY A 60 -25.46 12.70 -5.89
N ARG A 61 -24.78 13.23 -4.85
CA ARG A 61 -25.04 14.58 -4.30
C ARG A 61 -23.74 15.36 -4.09
N ARG A 62 -23.75 16.65 -4.47
CA ARG A 62 -22.63 17.60 -4.25
C ARG A 62 -22.26 17.65 -2.76
N LEU A 63 -21.10 17.10 -2.41
CA LEU A 63 -20.49 17.26 -1.09
C LEU A 63 -19.33 18.26 -1.08
N VAL A 64 -18.91 18.76 -2.25
CA VAL A 64 -17.85 19.76 -2.37
C VAL A 64 -18.49 21.14 -2.40
N LYS A 65 -18.11 21.99 -1.44
CA LYS A 65 -18.40 23.43 -1.46
C LYS A 65 -17.68 24.00 -2.67
N ARG A 66 -18.41 24.52 -3.66
CA ARG A 66 -17.78 25.19 -4.81
C ARG A 66 -17.08 26.44 -4.31
N SER A 67 -15.77 26.49 -4.43
CA SER A 67 -15.03 27.75 -4.37
C SER A 67 -15.27 28.49 -5.69
N MET A 68 -15.43 29.82 -5.66
CA MET A 68 -15.67 30.63 -6.86
C MET A 68 -14.42 30.79 -7.73
N VAL A 69 -13.28 30.28 -7.27
CA VAL A 69 -12.04 30.15 -8.03
C VAL A 69 -11.84 28.65 -8.28
N GLY A 70 -11.57 28.26 -9.53
CA GLY A 70 -11.30 26.86 -9.88
C GLY A 70 -10.20 26.30 -8.97
N GLU A 71 -10.55 25.38 -8.08
CA GLU A 71 -9.60 24.77 -7.17
C GLU A 71 -8.85 23.63 -7.88
N ALA A 72 -7.54 23.55 -7.64
CA ALA A 72 -6.73 22.43 -8.10
C ALA A 72 -7.32 21.09 -7.59
N LEU A 73 -7.26 20.06 -8.43
CA LEU A 73 -7.77 18.70 -8.14
C LEU A 73 -7.29 18.18 -6.78
N GLU A 74 -6.02 18.43 -6.46
CA GLU A 74 -5.41 18.10 -5.16
C GLU A 74 -6.17 18.71 -3.97
N SER A 75 -6.51 20.01 -4.05
CA SER A 75 -7.21 20.70 -2.96
C SER A 75 -8.60 20.13 -2.75
N ARG A 76 -9.34 19.95 -3.85
CA ARG A 76 -10.69 19.38 -3.85
C ARG A 76 -10.69 17.97 -3.28
N ALA A 77 -9.76 17.13 -3.71
CA ALA A 77 -9.63 15.76 -3.24
C ALA A 77 -9.31 15.65 -1.75
N ARG A 78 -8.39 16.48 -1.25
CA ARG A 78 -8.08 16.54 0.19
C ARG A 78 -9.26 16.99 1.03
N SER A 79 -9.95 18.06 0.64
CA SER A 79 -11.13 18.56 1.35
C SER A 79 -12.30 17.57 1.33
N PHE A 80 -12.47 16.84 0.22
CA PHE A 80 -13.46 15.78 0.12
C PHE A 80 -13.18 14.65 1.12
N LEU A 81 -11.93 14.21 1.22
CA LEU A 81 -11.50 13.18 2.16
C LEU A 81 -11.61 13.63 3.62
N GLU A 82 -11.23 14.86 3.93
CA GLU A 82 -11.38 15.45 5.25
C GLU A 82 -12.85 15.40 5.72
N ALA A 83 -13.79 15.79 4.86
CA ALA A 83 -15.22 15.75 5.15
C ALA A 83 -15.79 14.33 5.29
N LYS A 84 -15.22 13.34 4.59
CA LYS A 84 -15.72 11.95 4.62
C LYS A 84 -15.10 11.09 5.72
N ALA A 85 -13.79 11.16 5.87
CA ALA A 85 -13.03 10.32 6.79
C ALA A 85 -12.81 10.96 8.16
N ASN A 86 -13.20 12.24 8.35
CA ASN A 86 -12.90 13.04 9.55
C ASN A 86 -11.39 13.05 9.89
N LEU A 87 -10.55 13.02 8.87
CA LEU A 87 -9.10 13.12 8.99
C LEU A 87 -8.65 14.56 8.75
N THR A 88 -7.61 14.99 9.45
CA THR A 88 -7.02 16.31 9.21
C THR A 88 -6.27 16.33 7.88
N ARG A 89 -6.38 17.44 7.15
CA ARG A 89 -5.72 17.64 5.85
C ARG A 89 -4.21 17.41 5.86
N SER A 90 -3.53 17.63 6.99
CA SER A 90 -2.09 17.36 7.18
C SER A 90 -1.71 15.89 7.06
N CYS A 91 -2.70 15.00 7.08
CA CYS A 91 -2.51 13.55 7.10
C CYS A 91 -3.07 12.88 5.87
N ILE A 92 -3.35 13.69 4.85
CA ILE A 92 -3.80 13.26 3.54
C ILE A 92 -2.79 13.81 2.54
N GLU A 93 -1.94 12.93 2.04
CA GLU A 93 -0.97 13.24 1.01
C GLU A 93 -1.60 12.98 -0.37
N TYR A 94 -1.38 13.89 -1.31
CA TYR A 94 -1.87 13.72 -2.66
C TYR A 94 -0.77 13.04 -3.47
N HIS A 95 -1.13 11.93 -4.11
CA HIS A 95 -0.17 11.14 -4.85
C HIS A 95 -0.15 11.52 -6.32
N SER A 96 -1.31 11.46 -6.97
CA SER A 96 -1.44 11.70 -8.39
C SER A 96 -2.90 11.94 -8.77
N GLY A 97 -3.10 12.42 -9.99
CA GLY A 97 -4.42 12.51 -10.58
C GLY A 97 -4.34 12.84 -12.06
N PHE A 98 -5.40 12.48 -12.77
CA PHE A 98 -5.52 12.67 -14.20
C PHE A 98 -6.97 12.92 -14.59
N ALA A 99 -7.19 13.56 -15.72
CA ALA A 99 -8.50 13.76 -16.30
C ALA A 99 -8.65 12.87 -17.55
N LEU A 100 -9.76 12.14 -17.64
CA LEU A 100 -10.11 11.33 -18.81
C LEU A 100 -11.63 11.39 -19.02
N ASP A 101 -12.07 11.62 -20.25
CA ASP A 101 -13.48 11.63 -20.65
C ASP A 101 -14.41 12.51 -19.79
N GLY A 102 -13.92 13.67 -19.34
CA GLY A 102 -14.67 14.61 -18.49
C GLY A 102 -14.78 14.18 -17.01
N ILE A 103 -13.98 13.19 -16.61
CA ILE A 103 -13.87 12.70 -15.23
C ILE A 103 -12.44 12.90 -14.74
N GLU A 104 -12.29 13.56 -13.61
CA GLU A 104 -11.00 13.73 -12.94
C GLU A 104 -10.84 12.67 -11.85
N HIS A 105 -9.75 11.91 -11.91
CA HIS A 105 -9.40 10.91 -10.91
C HIS A 105 -8.27 11.44 -10.03
N ALA A 106 -8.43 11.29 -8.71
CA ALA A 106 -7.43 11.66 -7.72
C ALA A 106 -7.10 10.46 -6.82
N TYR A 107 -5.80 10.25 -6.60
CA TYR A 107 -5.24 9.21 -5.73
C TYR A 107 -4.54 9.89 -4.55
N LEU A 108 -4.89 9.47 -3.33
CA LEU A 108 -4.38 10.03 -2.09
C LEU A 108 -3.95 8.92 -1.14
N HIS A 109 -2.97 9.22 -0.29
CA HIS A 109 -2.51 8.36 0.80
C HIS A 109 -2.78 9.02 2.14
N GLN A 110 -3.05 8.21 3.16
CA GLN A 110 -2.94 8.68 4.53
C GLN A 110 -1.46 8.81 4.89
N ALA A 111 -1.06 9.90 5.53
CA ALA A 111 0.29 10.11 5.98
C ALA A 111 0.31 10.52 7.46
N HIS A 112 1.37 10.14 8.16
CA HIS A 112 1.65 10.61 9.51
C HIS A 112 3.09 11.11 9.56
N ASN A 113 3.29 12.35 10.04
CA ASN A 113 4.60 13.01 10.05
C ASN A 113 5.31 13.02 8.68
N GLY A 114 4.55 13.15 7.59
CA GLY A 114 5.08 13.14 6.21
C GLY A 114 5.49 11.75 5.71
N ILE A 115 5.19 10.67 6.44
CA ILE A 115 5.42 9.30 6.01
C ILE A 115 4.07 8.72 5.55
N PRO A 116 3.91 8.39 4.25
CA PRO A 116 2.69 7.80 3.75
C PRO A 116 2.54 6.35 4.23
N PHE A 117 1.31 5.99 4.59
CA PHE A 117 0.92 4.62 4.90
C PHE A 117 0.62 3.86 3.62
N VAL A 118 1.40 2.80 3.37
CA VAL A 118 1.32 1.98 2.15
C VAL A 118 -0.08 1.38 1.96
N ASN A 119 -0.74 0.97 3.04
CA ASN A 119 -2.04 0.27 3.00
C ASN A 119 -3.25 1.19 3.14
N ALA A 120 -3.05 2.49 3.36
CA ALA A 120 -4.12 3.47 3.55
C ALA A 120 -4.18 4.40 2.35
N ALA A 121 -4.92 3.98 1.33
CA ALA A 121 -5.10 4.71 0.09
C ALA A 121 -6.55 5.10 -0.12
N ALA A 122 -6.76 6.13 -0.92
CA ALA A 122 -8.06 6.66 -1.26
C ALA A 122 -8.09 7.11 -2.73
N ASN A 123 -9.15 6.73 -3.43
CA ASN A 123 -9.39 7.05 -4.82
C ASN A 123 -10.70 7.84 -4.91
N VAL A 124 -10.66 9.02 -5.51
CA VAL A 124 -11.85 9.87 -5.71
C VAL A 124 -11.99 10.17 -7.19
N ALA A 125 -13.21 10.06 -7.71
CA ALA A 125 -13.54 10.47 -9.07
C ALA A 125 -14.47 11.69 -9.03
N PHE A 126 -14.13 12.75 -9.74
CA PHE A 126 -14.90 13.98 -9.87
C PHE A 126 -15.41 14.15 -11.29
N LYS A 127 -16.61 14.73 -11.43
CA LYS A 127 -17.12 15.16 -12.74
C LYS A 127 -16.69 16.60 -13.02
N GLU A 128 -15.98 16.81 -14.12
CA GLU A 128 -15.35 18.09 -14.49
C GLU A 128 -16.35 19.26 -14.53
N LEU A 129 -17.54 19.04 -15.10
CA LEU A 129 -18.57 20.07 -15.23
C LEU A 129 -19.28 20.44 -13.93
N ASP A 130 -19.31 19.53 -12.95
CA ASP A 130 -20.17 19.67 -11.77
C ASP A 130 -19.39 19.85 -10.46
N ASP A 131 -18.06 19.68 -10.47
CA ASP A 131 -17.19 19.62 -9.28
C ASP A 131 -17.73 18.64 -8.22
N SER A 132 -18.50 17.65 -8.65
CA SER A 132 -19.13 16.66 -7.79
C SER A 132 -18.30 15.38 -7.82
N ALA A 133 -17.98 14.87 -6.63
CA ALA A 133 -17.44 13.52 -6.53
C ALA A 133 -18.52 12.53 -6.99
N LEU A 134 -18.25 11.77 -8.05
CA LEU A 134 -19.12 10.73 -8.59
C LEU A 134 -19.02 9.46 -7.75
N SER A 135 -17.80 9.09 -7.41
CA SER A 135 -17.49 7.89 -6.67
C SER A 135 -16.22 8.06 -5.84
N TYR A 136 -16.14 7.24 -4.81
CA TYR A 136 -15.04 7.22 -3.87
C TYR A 136 -14.80 5.80 -3.37
N GLY A 137 -13.53 5.43 -3.26
CA GLY A 137 -13.09 4.23 -2.57
C GLY A 137 -11.95 4.54 -1.61
N SER A 138 -11.92 3.89 -0.43
CA SER A 138 -10.80 4.04 0.50
C SER A 138 -10.56 2.89 1.44
N SER A 139 -9.30 2.74 1.82
CA SER A 139 -8.81 1.85 2.87
C SER A 139 -8.14 2.62 4.01
N LEU A 140 -8.64 3.81 4.34
CA LEU A 140 -8.06 4.67 5.37
C LEU A 140 -8.20 4.06 6.77
N VAL A 141 -7.19 4.25 7.62
CA VAL A 141 -7.20 3.76 9.01
C VAL A 141 -7.99 4.73 9.87
N ASN A 142 -9.04 4.23 10.52
CA ASN A 142 -9.88 5.01 11.42
C ASN A 142 -9.28 5.10 12.83
N PRO A 143 -8.93 6.29 13.35
CA PRO A 143 -8.37 6.46 14.70
C PRO A 143 -9.30 5.99 15.82
N ARG A 144 -10.62 5.94 15.56
CA ARG A 144 -11.61 5.53 16.56
C ARG A 144 -11.74 4.01 16.72
N MET A 145 -11.31 3.22 15.73
CA MET A 145 -11.39 1.75 15.78
C MET A 145 -10.07 1.09 16.21
N SER A 146 -8.95 1.80 16.16
CA SER A 146 -7.63 1.27 16.56
C SER A 146 -7.38 1.28 18.08
N LEU A 147 -8.33 1.79 18.88
CA LEU A 147 -8.19 1.92 20.33
C LEU A 147 -8.13 0.58 21.09
N LEU A 148 -8.25 -0.56 20.40
CA LEU A 148 -8.06 -1.89 20.98
C LEU A 148 -6.62 -2.45 20.83
N ILE A 149 -5.71 -1.79 20.09
CA ILE A 149 -4.39 -2.39 19.79
C ILE A 149 -3.20 -1.63 20.40
N SER A 150 -3.35 -0.38 20.86
CA SER A 150 -2.20 0.41 21.35
C SER A 150 -2.33 0.82 22.82
N ILE A 151 -2.02 -0.10 23.74
CA ILE A 151 -1.57 0.25 25.09
C ILE A 151 -0.04 0.28 25.04
N ALA A 152 0.56 1.34 24.47
CA ALA A 152 1.92 1.80 24.78
C ALA A 152 2.35 2.94 23.84
N SER A 153 1.78 4.14 23.98
CA SER A 153 2.58 5.37 24.13
C SER A 153 1.63 6.56 24.33
N ALA A 154 2.07 7.48 25.16
CA ALA A 154 1.28 8.55 25.73
C ALA A 154 0.85 9.64 24.73
N VAL A 155 -0.40 10.08 24.88
CA VAL A 155 -0.82 11.50 24.95
C VAL A 155 -0.07 12.48 24.03
N HIS A 156 -0.40 12.51 22.74
CA HIS A 156 -0.67 13.73 21.96
C HIS A 156 -0.97 13.33 20.50
N SER A 157 -1.99 13.91 19.87
CA SER A 157 -2.39 13.76 18.46
C SER A 157 -3.33 12.58 18.13
N THR A 158 -4.61 12.80 18.38
CA THR A 158 -5.73 11.91 18.01
C THR A 158 -6.18 12.02 16.55
N HIS A 159 -5.46 12.75 15.69
CA HIS A 159 -5.99 13.12 14.37
C HIS A 159 -5.47 12.28 13.20
N CYS A 160 -4.34 11.60 13.37
CA CYS A 160 -3.66 10.85 12.33
C CYS A 160 -2.96 9.68 12.98
N VAL A 161 -3.34 8.45 12.63
CA VAL A 161 -3.13 7.28 13.48
C VAL A 161 -1.64 6.91 13.62
N LEU A 162 -1.25 6.45 14.82
CA LEU A 162 -0.08 5.65 15.17
C LEU A 162 -0.54 4.26 15.60
#